data_AF-A0A1J5JLH9-F1
#
_entry.id   AF-A0A1J5JLH9-F1
#
_cell.length_a   1.000
_cell.length_b   1.000
_cell.length_c   1.000
_cell.angle_alpha   90.00
_cell.angle_beta   90.00
_cell.angle_gamma   90.00
#
_symmetry.space_group_name_H-M   'P 1'
#
loop_
_entity.id
_entity.type
_entity.pdbx_description
1 polymer ?
#
loop_
_entity_poly.entity_id
_entity_poly.type
_entity_poly.pdbx_seq_one_letter_code
_entity_poly.pdbx_strand_id
1 'polypeptide(L)'
;MSDLPRSGRPPQISSEALAWVIELACRKPLDFGYPYELWTIKLLADYVRQHALEVGSPSLARISKSMVHRILSEQSLRPWTVQYYLERRDP
;
A
#
# COMPACT_ATOMS: atom_id res chain seq x y z
N MET A 1 -9.64 18.83 -14.66
CA MET A 1 -9.26 18.35 -13.31
C MET A 1 -9.89 16.99 -13.15
N SER A 2 -9.25 15.99 -13.75
CA SER A 2 -9.81 14.66 -13.88
C SER A 2 -9.07 13.76 -12.91
N ASP A 3 -9.79 13.14 -11.98
CA ASP A 3 -9.48 11.75 -11.64
C ASP A 3 -10.76 11.05 -11.16
N LEU A 4 -11.07 9.95 -11.86
CA LEU A 4 -12.38 9.32 -11.90
C LEU A 4 -12.73 8.57 -10.60
N PRO A 5 -14.00 8.59 -10.16
CA PRO A 5 -14.43 7.81 -9.00
C PRO A 5 -14.92 6.44 -9.45
N ARG A 6 -14.05 5.44 -9.65
CA ARG A 6 -14.49 4.04 -9.86
C ARG A 6 -13.49 3.03 -9.35
N SER A 7 -13.84 2.27 -8.31
CA SER A 7 -14.16 0.84 -8.44
C SER A 7 -14.32 0.15 -7.08
N GLY A 8 -15.53 -0.38 -6.83
CA GLY A 8 -15.76 -1.69 -6.21
C GLY A 8 -15.07 -2.03 -4.88
N ARG A 9 -15.65 -1.56 -3.79
CA ARG A 9 -15.46 -2.01 -2.40
C ARG A 9 -15.19 -3.53 -2.25
N PRO A 10 -14.03 -3.95 -1.68
CA PRO A 10 -14.01 -4.99 -0.66
C PRO A 10 -14.32 -4.33 0.72
N PRO A 11 -15.23 -4.87 1.52
CA PRO A 11 -15.95 -4.13 2.56
C PRO A 11 -15.21 -3.87 3.90
N GLN A 12 -13.90 -3.63 3.94
CA GLN A 12 -13.22 -3.39 5.24
C GLN A 12 -12.22 -2.23 5.31
N ILE A 13 -11.71 -1.71 4.20
CA ILE A 13 -10.68 -0.66 4.21
C ILE A 13 -11.20 0.53 3.39
N SER A 14 -11.16 1.73 3.99
CA SER A 14 -11.53 2.98 3.32
C SER A 14 -10.62 3.25 2.11
N SER A 15 -11.12 3.95 1.09
CA SER A 15 -10.32 4.28 -0.10
C SER A 15 -9.05 5.06 0.24
N GLU A 16 -9.12 5.97 1.21
CA GLU A 16 -7.97 6.72 1.73
C GLU A 16 -6.91 5.79 2.35
N ALA A 17 -7.34 4.87 3.20
CA ALA A 17 -6.48 3.88 3.82
C ALA A 17 -5.81 2.97 2.77
N LEU A 18 -6.53 2.58 1.72
CA LEU A 18 -5.98 1.81 0.62
C LEU A 18 -4.97 2.62 -0.21
N ALA A 19 -5.27 3.88 -0.52
CA ALA A 19 -4.36 4.77 -1.23
C ALA A 19 -3.05 5.00 -0.46
N TRP A 20 -3.13 5.11 0.86
CA TRP A 20 -1.95 5.24 1.72
C TRP A 20 -1.06 3.99 1.71
N VAL A 21 -1.65 2.77 1.76
CA VAL A 21 -0.88 1.51 1.64
C VAL A 21 -0.19 1.41 0.27
N ILE A 22 -0.87 1.85 -0.80
CA ILE A 22 -0.28 1.89 -2.15
C ILE A 22 0.88 2.87 -2.21
N GLU A 23 0.71 4.08 -1.68
CA GLU A 23 1.78 5.08 -1.65
C GLU A 23 3.01 4.55 -0.90
N LEU A 24 2.78 3.87 0.23
CA LEU A 24 3.84 3.24 1.01
C LEU A 24 4.55 2.15 0.19
N ALA A 25 3.79 1.30 -0.51
CA ALA A 25 4.35 0.26 -1.37
C ALA A 25 5.16 0.79 -2.56
N CYS A 26 4.84 2.00 -3.04
CA CYS A 26 5.61 2.70 -4.08
C CYS A 26 6.93 3.31 -3.56
N ARG A 27 7.04 3.56 -2.25
CA ARG A 27 8.27 4.06 -1.60
C ARG A 27 9.17 2.89 -1.21
N LYS A 28 10.46 3.15 -0.97
CA LYS A 28 11.40 2.10 -0.55
C LYS A 28 11.37 1.91 0.97
N PRO A 29 11.49 0.69 1.51
CA PRO A 29 11.60 0.48 2.94
C PRO A 29 12.84 1.14 3.56
N LEU A 30 13.90 1.36 2.78
CA LEU A 30 15.10 2.10 3.22
C LEU A 30 14.79 3.51 3.71
N ASP A 31 13.88 4.22 3.05
CA ASP A 31 13.45 5.57 3.47
C ASP A 31 12.79 5.57 4.86
N PHE A 32 12.27 4.42 5.29
CA PHE A 32 11.65 4.22 6.59
C PHE A 32 12.60 3.57 7.60
N GLY A 33 13.89 3.47 7.28
CA GLY A 33 14.91 2.93 8.17
C GLY A 33 15.00 1.39 8.19
N TYR A 34 14.35 0.70 7.25
CA TYR A 34 14.50 -0.76 7.14
C TYR A 34 15.70 -1.14 6.26
N PRO A 35 16.42 -2.22 6.59
CA PRO A 35 17.57 -2.69 5.82
C PRO A 35 17.17 -3.46 4.54
N TYR A 36 15.91 -3.35 4.10
CA TYR A 36 15.37 -4.12 2.97
C TYR A 36 15.12 -3.21 1.76
N GLU A 37 15.61 -3.61 0.58
CA GLU A 37 15.41 -2.83 -0.67
C GLU A 37 13.97 -2.85 -1.18
N LEU A 38 13.19 -3.87 -0.80
CA LEU A 38 11.84 -4.10 -1.26
C LEU A 38 10.89 -4.41 -0.11
N TRP A 39 9.64 -3.96 -0.23
CA TRP A 39 8.60 -4.32 0.71
C TRP A 39 8.24 -5.80 0.58
N THR A 40 8.36 -6.52 1.70
CA THR A 40 7.74 -7.85 1.80
C THR A 40 6.31 -7.71 2.33
N ILE A 41 5.43 -8.67 2.00
CA ILE A 41 4.04 -8.69 2.51
C ILE A 41 3.99 -8.57 4.04
N LYS A 42 4.92 -9.23 4.73
CA LYS A 42 5.00 -9.19 6.20
C LYS A 42 5.46 -7.81 6.69
N LEU A 43 6.51 -7.25 6.09
CA LEU A 43 7.07 -5.96 6.48
C LEU A 43 6.06 -4.82 6.26
N LEU A 44 5.44 -4.78 5.09
CA LEU A 44 4.43 -3.78 4.75
C LEU A 44 3.23 -3.88 5.68
N ALA A 45 2.73 -5.10 5.95
CA ALA A 45 1.64 -5.30 6.88
C ALA A 45 1.98 -4.85 8.31
N ASP A 46 3.22 -5.05 8.76
CA ASP A 46 3.65 -4.65 10.10
C ASP A 46 3.73 -3.13 10.22
N TYR A 47 4.42 -2.48 9.28
CA TYR A 47 4.53 -1.02 9.23
C TYR A 47 3.14 -0.35 9.13
N VAL A 48 2.28 -0.85 8.24
CA VAL A 48 0.92 -0.35 8.10
C VAL A 48 0.17 -0.45 9.43
N ARG A 49 0.29 -1.55 10.19
CA ARG A 49 -0.39 -1.66 11.49
C ARG A 49 0.12 -0.68 12.52
N GLN A 50 1.44 -0.45 12.56
CA GLN A 50 2.06 0.47 13.50
C GLN A 50 1.61 1.92 13.26
N HIS A 51 1.59 2.33 11.99
CA HIS A 51 1.26 3.71 11.60
C HIS A 51 -0.24 3.92 11.27
N ALA A 52 -1.05 2.86 11.22
CA ALA A 52 -2.47 2.93 10.90
C ALA A 52 -3.27 3.86 11.82
N LEU A 53 -2.95 3.87 13.11
CA LEU A 53 -3.64 4.70 14.10
C LEU A 53 -3.23 6.17 13.98
N GLU A 54 -1.97 6.43 13.63
CA GLU A 54 -1.42 7.79 13.45
C GLU A 54 -2.10 8.49 12.27
N VAL A 55 -2.39 7.75 11.20
CA VAL A 55 -3.11 8.26 10.02
C VAL A 55 -4.64 8.20 10.18
N GLY A 56 -5.15 7.93 11.38
CA GLY A 56 -6.59 7.90 11.66
C GLY A 56 -7.35 6.77 10.95
N SER A 57 -6.65 5.70 10.53
CA SER A 57 -7.21 4.57 9.78
C SER A 57 -7.20 3.27 10.61
N PRO A 58 -8.07 3.14 11.63
CA PRO A 58 -8.09 1.96 12.52
C PRO A 58 -8.36 0.64 11.78
N SER A 59 -8.99 0.68 10.60
CA SER A 59 -9.18 -0.49 9.73
C SER A 59 -7.86 -1.12 9.28
N LEU A 60 -6.81 -0.31 9.10
CA LEU A 60 -5.48 -0.78 8.72
C LEU A 60 -4.71 -1.39 9.90
N ALA A 61 -5.02 -0.98 11.13
CA ALA A 61 -4.41 -1.55 12.33
C ALA A 61 -4.72 -3.06 12.46
N ARG A 62 -5.79 -3.52 11.81
CA ARG A 62 -6.21 -4.94 11.77
C ARG A 62 -5.94 -5.61 10.44
N ILE A 63 -5.15 -5.01 9.54
CA ILE A 63 -4.91 -5.55 8.21
C ILE A 63 -4.18 -6.90 8.30
N SER A 64 -4.63 -7.89 7.53
CA SER A 64 -3.98 -9.20 7.43
C SER A 64 -2.95 -9.22 6.30
N LYS A 65 -1.97 -10.13 6.37
CA LYS A 65 -0.99 -10.33 5.28
C LYS A 65 -1.69 -10.64 3.95
N SER A 66 -2.76 -11.43 3.99
CA SER A 66 -3.56 -11.79 2.82
C SER A 66 -4.23 -10.57 2.19
N MET A 67 -4.71 -9.62 3.00
CA MET A 67 -5.29 -8.37 2.52
C MET A 67 -4.22 -7.48 1.86
N VAL A 68 -3.04 -7.35 2.46
CA VAL A 68 -1.92 -6.63 1.87
C VAL A 68 -1.53 -7.24 0.52
N HIS A 69 -1.39 -8.56 0.45
CA HIS A 69 -1.10 -9.26 -0.80
C HIS A 69 -2.18 -9.02 -1.86
N ARG A 70 -3.46 -9.03 -1.46
CA ARG A 70 -4.59 -8.73 -2.35
C ARG A 70 -4.52 -7.29 -2.88
N ILE A 71 -4.28 -6.30 -2.02
CA ILE A 71 -4.14 -4.89 -2.43
C ILE A 71 -3.01 -4.74 -3.46
N LEU A 72 -1.85 -5.33 -3.18
CA LEU A 72 -0.71 -5.28 -4.09
C LEU A 72 -1.00 -5.99 -5.42
N SER A 73 -1.70 -7.13 -5.36
CA SER A 73 -2.09 -7.89 -6.56
C SER A 73 -3.14 -7.16 -7.40
N GLU A 74 -4.16 -6.56 -6.77
CA GLU A 74 -5.21 -5.79 -7.44
C GLU A 74 -4.65 -4.55 -8.15
N GLN A 75 -3.61 -3.93 -7.58
CA GLN A 75 -2.94 -2.78 -8.17
C GLN A 75 -1.81 -3.18 -9.13
N SER A 76 -1.61 -4.48 -9.40
CA SER A 76 -0.45 -4.99 -10.17
C SER A 76 0.91 -4.48 -9.65
N LEU A 77 0.95 -4.04 -8.38
CA LEU A 77 2.15 -3.60 -7.69
C LEU A 77 2.89 -4.86 -7.25
N ARG A 78 3.63 -5.44 -8.20
CA ARG A 78 4.45 -6.60 -7.90
C ARG A 78 5.56 -6.14 -6.94
N PRO A 79 5.65 -6.67 -5.72
CA PRO A 79 6.61 -6.19 -4.73
C PRO A 79 8.08 -6.29 -5.20
N TRP A 80 8.36 -7.15 -6.19
CA TRP A 80 9.67 -7.30 -6.82
C TRP A 80 9.89 -6.42 -8.06
N THR A 81 8.87 -5.67 -8.50
CA THR A 81 8.89 -4.81 -9.69
C THR A 81 8.56 -3.36 -9.33
N VAL A 82 9.02 -2.87 -8.17
CA VAL A 82 8.89 -1.44 -7.81
C VAL A 82 9.61 -0.53 -8.84
N GLN A 83 10.51 -1.09 -9.67
CA GLN A 83 11.09 -0.38 -10.82
C GLN A 83 10.05 0.08 -11.86
N TYR A 84 8.94 -0.61 -12.06
CA TYR A 84 8.06 -0.33 -13.22
C TYR A 84 7.03 0.79 -12.96
N TYR A 85 6.77 1.15 -11.70
CA TYR A 85 5.73 2.14 -11.37
C TYR A 85 6.21 3.59 -11.29
N LEU A 86 7.53 3.83 -11.21
CA LEU A 86 8.10 5.19 -11.28
C LEU A 86 8.14 5.74 -12.72
N GLU A 87 8.07 4.88 -13.73
CA GLU A 87 8.05 5.30 -15.15
C GLU A 87 6.63 5.51 -15.70
N ARG A 88 5.58 5.22 -14.92
CA ARG A 88 4.18 5.26 -15.38
C ARG A 88 3.20 5.93 -14.41
N ARG A 89 3.65 6.95 -13.66
CA ARG A 89 2.71 7.93 -13.08
C ARG A 89 2.73 9.17 -13.97
N ASP A 90 1.74 9.14 -14.86
CA ASP A 90 1.21 10.01 -15.94
C ASP A 90 1.83 11.40 -16.27
N PRO A 91 1.65 11.90 -17.52
CA PRO A 91 1.59 13.35 -17.78
C PRO A 91 0.33 14.00 -17.19
#